data_AF-A0A838IMZ6-F1
#
_entry.id   AF-A0A838IMZ6-F1
#
_cell.length_a   1.000
_cell.length_b   1.000
_cell.length_c   1.000
_cell.angle_alpha   90.00
_cell.angle_beta   90.00
_cell.angle_gamma   90.00
#
_symmetry.space_group_name_H-M   'P 1'
#
loop_
_entity.id
_entity.type
_entity.pdbx_description
1 polymer ?
#
loop_
_entity_poly.entity_id
_entity_poly.type
_entity_poly.pdbx_seq_one_letter_code
_entity_poly.pdbx_strand_id
1 'polypeptide(L)'
;MNHIISRWLVLLVLASFLVSACSDPPRRGRGGENNSKPDVIIVTDVGHFDTALPDVNGPGDDVTNPPDVQTHPDTSADTSTDTVTDPDVDVVPDTCGNGFLNANEHCDPAIVAGVGACPTSCESDDSCSVARLVGSPGNCTARCVFEPITTCTDDDGCCTNDCDFSNDNDCSDSCGDGVLDGSEHCDWAIEDGPGACPTSCAPINACTGSKLVGSAANCTARCVADPVIVCRDNDGCCAPGCNANGDNDCSPICGNGVIEAGELCDGNCPTSCTANSGCTKHTLTGSAANCDAKCTTTTVTTCTNNDSCCPNSCTNANDNDCTCVPKTCPQLGVACGMTDNGCGTQIPCPTCPNGGTCVAGQCQAAVVNTVGNACFNPVSCDLGADAICASGDFKDGYCTKPCSTHGECSQGAHCGGFTRTVCMKTCTLDTNCRDGYKCFDADKDGRKECWPSGVGTKILGDSCTAVWQCGGGNSAACLTDFEGEWLWPGGYCSLLCDASTSCPAESSCYLIFANGTGVCVKNCTSQIQCRANYYCDPIDDSTSDVCIP
;
A
#
# COMPACT_ATOMS: atom_id res chain seq x y z
N MET A 1 48.32 9.31 23.92
CA MET A 1 49.36 8.68 24.78
C MET A 1 48.70 7.55 25.56
N ASN A 2 49.28 6.33 25.51
CA ASN A 2 49.42 5.30 26.57
C ASN A 2 48.37 5.26 27.73
N HIS A 3 47.85 4.12 28.21
CA HIS A 3 48.34 2.71 28.22
C HIS A 3 47.31 1.74 28.86
N ILE A 4 47.49 0.41 28.69
CA ILE A 4 47.12 -0.73 29.62
C ILE A 4 45.59 -1.04 29.77
N ILE A 5 45.00 -2.23 29.55
CA ILE A 5 45.28 -3.69 29.77
C ILE A 5 44.59 -4.30 31.03
N SER A 6 43.65 -5.23 30.76
CA SER A 6 43.17 -6.43 31.50
C SER A 6 42.63 -6.44 32.95
N ARG A 7 41.37 -6.92 33.04
CA ARG A 7 40.80 -8.05 33.85
C ARG A 7 40.88 -8.07 35.39
N TRP A 8 39.76 -8.55 35.99
CA TRP A 8 39.58 -9.62 37.01
C TRP A 8 38.35 -9.29 37.89
N LEU A 9 37.31 -10.14 38.00
CA LEU A 9 37.03 -11.24 38.97
C LEU A 9 35.59 -11.76 38.59
N VAL A 10 35.02 -12.92 38.96
CA VAL A 10 35.50 -14.23 39.49
C VAL A 10 34.36 -15.28 39.30
N LEU A 11 34.61 -16.57 39.56
CA LEU A 11 33.59 -17.65 39.59
C LEU A 11 33.14 -18.01 41.03
N LEU A 12 31.99 -18.69 41.14
CA LEU A 12 31.64 -19.54 42.29
C LEU A 12 31.38 -20.99 41.83
N VAL A 13 31.64 -21.98 42.70
CA VAL A 13 32.02 -23.36 42.33
C VAL A 13 31.28 -24.42 43.18
N LEU A 14 31.21 -25.66 42.66
CA LEU A 14 31.04 -27.01 43.30
C LEU A 14 29.78 -27.75 42.77
N ALA A 15 29.81 -28.94 42.15
CA ALA A 15 30.45 -30.26 42.43
C ALA A 15 29.68 -31.10 43.49
N SER A 16 29.45 -32.43 43.40
CA SER A 16 29.64 -33.46 42.35
C SER A 16 28.95 -34.80 42.77
N PHE A 17 28.94 -35.81 41.87
CA PHE A 17 28.83 -37.28 42.08
C PHE A 17 27.48 -38.01 42.29
N LEU A 18 27.22 -38.98 41.38
CA LEU A 18 27.17 -40.42 41.69
C LEU A 18 27.48 -41.26 40.41
N VAL A 19 27.83 -42.54 40.57
CA VAL A 19 28.53 -43.40 39.56
C VAL A 19 27.87 -44.78 39.42
N SER A 20 28.01 -45.45 38.26
CA SER A 20 28.00 -46.93 38.00
C SER A 20 27.15 -47.30 36.74
N ALA A 21 27.52 -48.16 35.78
CA ALA A 21 28.77 -48.89 35.52
C ALA A 21 28.90 -49.35 34.02
N CYS A 22 30.08 -49.90 33.70
CA CYS A 22 30.63 -50.39 32.42
C CYS A 22 29.75 -51.27 31.50
N SER A 23 30.01 -51.20 30.18
CA SER A 23 30.49 -52.33 29.33
C SER A 23 30.95 -51.84 27.94
N ASP A 24 32.06 -52.40 27.42
CA ASP A 24 32.83 -51.95 26.23
C ASP A 24 33.73 -53.14 25.76
N PRO A 25 34.51 -53.12 24.65
CA PRO A 25 34.43 -52.41 23.36
C PRO A 25 34.19 -53.47 22.22
N PRO A 26 35.10 -53.91 21.30
CA PRO A 26 36.12 -53.26 20.46
C PRO A 26 36.20 -53.68 18.95
N ARG A 27 36.52 -52.74 18.05
CA ARG A 27 37.47 -52.83 16.88
C ARG A 27 37.59 -51.44 16.23
N ARG A 28 38.71 -50.70 16.32
CA ARG A 28 40.02 -50.81 15.60
C ARG A 28 39.87 -50.80 14.05
N GLY A 29 40.50 -49.87 13.29
CA GLY A 29 41.25 -48.67 13.70
C GLY A 29 42.07 -47.98 12.57
N ARG A 30 42.65 -46.81 12.92
CA ARG A 30 43.77 -46.01 12.33
C ARG A 30 44.10 -45.99 10.81
N GLY A 31 44.32 -44.75 10.33
CA GLY A 31 45.11 -44.35 9.16
C GLY A 31 44.30 -43.46 8.23
N GLY A 32 44.76 -42.31 7.74
CA GLY A 32 46.00 -41.54 7.90
C GLY A 32 45.82 -40.19 7.19
N GLU A 33 46.71 -39.22 7.41
CA GLU A 33 46.55 -37.84 6.89
C GLU A 33 46.55 -37.78 5.34
N ASN A 34 45.73 -36.89 4.76
CA ASN A 34 46.20 -35.89 3.79
C ASN A 34 45.12 -34.84 3.44
N ASN A 35 45.62 -33.73 2.90
CA ASN A 35 44.91 -32.46 2.68
C ASN A 35 43.98 -32.46 1.45
N SER A 36 43.25 -31.35 1.27
CA SER A 36 42.44 -30.97 0.09
C SER A 36 41.02 -31.54 0.04
N LYS A 37 40.10 -30.88 0.75
CA LYS A 37 38.73 -30.69 0.26
C LYS A 37 38.75 -29.75 -0.96
N PRO A 38 37.91 -30.01 -1.97
CA PRO A 38 37.08 -28.95 -2.53
C PRO A 38 35.60 -29.29 -2.34
N ASP A 39 34.84 -28.33 -1.82
CA ASP A 39 33.40 -28.47 -1.64
C ASP A 39 32.68 -28.20 -2.98
N VAL A 40 31.96 -29.22 -3.46
CA VAL A 40 30.54 -29.22 -3.83
C VAL A 40 29.97 -27.99 -4.59
N ILE A 41 29.55 -28.22 -5.84
CA ILE A 41 28.50 -27.43 -6.54
C ILE A 41 27.30 -28.36 -6.79
N ILE A 42 26.15 -28.08 -6.18
CA ILE A 42 24.90 -28.79 -6.45
C ILE A 42 24.09 -27.95 -7.45
N VAL A 43 23.76 -28.55 -8.61
CA VAL A 43 22.79 -27.98 -9.55
C VAL A 43 21.55 -28.86 -9.52
N THR A 44 20.49 -28.33 -8.91
CA THR A 44 19.07 -28.72 -8.93
C THR A 44 18.70 -30.20 -8.74
N ASP A 45 17.90 -30.47 -7.71
CA ASP A 45 16.94 -31.57 -7.70
C ASP A 45 15.51 -31.02 -7.50
N VAL A 46 14.48 -31.77 -7.87
CA VAL A 46 13.13 -31.25 -8.12
C VAL A 46 12.08 -31.79 -7.14
N GLY A 47 11.58 -30.90 -6.28
CA GLY A 47 10.16 -30.82 -5.93
C GLY A 47 9.62 -31.71 -4.79
N HIS A 48 8.99 -31.05 -3.83
CA HIS A 48 7.74 -31.54 -3.24
C HIS A 48 6.78 -30.40 -2.90
N PHE A 49 5.48 -30.67 -3.06
CA PHE A 49 4.38 -29.80 -2.66
C PHE A 49 4.22 -29.80 -1.13
N ASP A 50 3.87 -28.65 -0.55
CA ASP A 50 2.66 -28.58 0.28
C ASP A 50 2.10 -27.16 0.40
N THR A 51 0.81 -27.04 0.74
CA THR A 51 0.03 -25.79 0.69
C THR A 51 -0.14 -25.08 2.03
N ALA A 52 0.03 -23.76 2.08
CA ALA A 52 -0.47 -22.91 3.18
C ALA A 52 -0.88 -21.51 2.69
N LEU A 53 -1.87 -20.92 3.38
CA LEU A 53 -2.57 -19.67 3.04
C LEU A 53 -1.84 -18.42 3.58
N PRO A 54 -2.06 -17.22 3.01
CA PRO A 54 -1.61 -15.96 3.61
C PRO A 54 -2.55 -15.52 4.73
N ASP A 55 -1.98 -15.09 5.85
CA ASP A 55 -2.71 -14.35 6.89
C ASP A 55 -2.39 -12.86 6.76
N VAL A 56 -3.42 -12.03 6.91
CA VAL A 56 -3.34 -10.57 6.80
C VAL A 56 -3.73 -9.98 8.14
N ASN A 57 -2.88 -9.14 8.74
CA ASN A 57 -3.26 -8.02 9.61
C ASN A 57 -2.01 -7.26 10.07
N GLY A 58 -2.03 -5.92 9.92
CA GLY A 58 -1.23 -5.00 10.75
C GLY A 58 -1.88 -4.82 12.14
N PRO A 59 -1.64 -3.72 12.89
CA PRO A 59 -1.14 -2.41 12.41
C PRO A 59 -0.10 -1.73 13.36
N GLY A 60 0.23 -0.47 13.08
CA GLY A 60 0.44 0.54 14.13
C GLY A 60 1.82 1.20 14.19
N ASP A 61 1.92 2.41 13.67
CA ASP A 61 3.00 3.36 13.95
C ASP A 61 2.89 3.94 15.37
N ASP A 62 4.02 4.31 15.97
CA ASP A 62 4.09 5.38 16.98
C ASP A 62 5.42 6.14 16.85
N VAL A 63 5.34 7.47 16.79
CA VAL A 63 6.46 8.38 16.57
C VAL A 63 6.38 9.49 17.61
N THR A 64 7.34 9.52 18.55
CA THR A 64 7.49 10.65 19.47
C THR A 64 8.95 11.09 19.59
N ASN A 65 9.26 12.25 19.00
CA ASN A 65 10.33 13.12 19.50
C ASN A 65 10.04 14.58 19.06
N PRO A 66 10.06 15.58 19.97
CA PRO A 66 9.69 16.95 19.64
C PRO A 66 10.86 17.76 19.08
N PRO A 67 10.62 18.77 18.20
CA PRO A 67 11.63 19.74 17.80
C PRO A 67 11.76 20.90 18.80
N ASP A 68 12.97 21.46 18.85
CA ASP A 68 13.41 22.48 19.79
C ASP A 68 12.96 23.91 19.38
N VAL A 69 12.81 24.80 20.37
CA VAL A 69 12.36 26.19 20.16
C VAL A 69 13.57 27.11 20.01
N GLN A 70 13.72 27.75 18.85
CA GLN A 70 14.56 28.94 18.73
C GLN A 70 13.80 30.13 18.14
N THR A 71 13.68 31.16 18.97
CA THR A 71 13.15 32.47 18.63
C THR A 71 14.22 33.34 17.98
N HIS A 72 13.92 33.95 16.83
CA HIS A 72 14.56 35.20 16.45
C HIS A 72 13.56 36.10 15.70
N PRO A 73 13.36 37.36 16.10
CA PRO A 73 12.48 38.27 15.38
C PRO A 73 13.21 38.85 14.17
N ASP A 74 12.48 39.08 13.08
CA ASP A 74 12.88 40.05 12.07
C ASP A 74 11.67 40.91 11.69
N THR A 75 11.93 42.20 11.49
CA THR A 75 10.91 43.24 11.32
C THR A 75 11.15 44.00 10.03
N SER A 76 10.30 43.77 9.04
CA SER A 76 10.12 44.71 7.93
C SER A 76 8.80 44.44 7.21
N ALA A 77 8.05 45.52 6.98
CA ALA A 77 6.97 45.50 6.01
C ALA A 77 7.57 45.69 4.62
N ASP A 78 7.07 44.95 3.63
CA ASP A 78 7.25 45.30 2.22
C ASP A 78 5.91 45.30 1.50
N THR A 79 5.73 46.27 0.63
CA THR A 79 4.52 46.55 -0.13
C THR A 79 4.87 46.54 -1.61
N SER A 80 4.71 45.40 -2.29
CA SER A 80 4.51 45.43 -3.74
C SER A 80 3.73 44.24 -4.27
N THR A 81 2.99 44.52 -5.34
CA THR A 81 2.27 43.55 -6.16
C THR A 81 3.20 42.98 -7.22
N ASP A 82 3.28 41.66 -7.38
CA ASP A 82 3.57 41.06 -8.69
C ASP A 82 2.93 39.68 -8.84
N THR A 83 2.67 39.29 -10.09
CA THR A 83 1.92 38.10 -10.50
C THR A 83 2.83 37.08 -11.17
N VAL A 84 3.13 35.96 -10.49
CA VAL A 84 3.63 34.73 -11.14
C VAL A 84 3.01 33.51 -10.48
N THR A 85 2.63 32.53 -11.30
CA THR A 85 2.12 31.21 -10.89
C THR A 85 3.26 30.28 -10.46
N ASP A 86 3.14 29.68 -9.28
CA ASP A 86 3.91 28.52 -8.82
C ASP A 86 2.91 27.45 -8.33
N PRO A 87 2.96 26.19 -8.80
CA PRO A 87 2.12 25.13 -8.29
C PRO A 87 2.71 24.47 -7.03
N ASP A 88 1.81 24.03 -6.13
CA ASP A 88 2.06 23.15 -4.99
C ASP A 88 2.75 23.77 -3.75
N VAL A 89 2.11 24.83 -3.21
CA VAL A 89 1.91 24.97 -1.75
C VAL A 89 0.43 25.28 -1.50
N ASP A 90 -0.23 24.48 -0.67
CA ASP A 90 -1.67 24.61 -0.37
C ASP A 90 -2.00 25.97 0.28
N VAL A 91 -2.46 26.90 -0.54
CA VAL A 91 -3.31 28.01 -0.09
C VAL A 91 -4.69 27.42 0.13
N VAL A 92 -5.10 27.29 1.40
CA VAL A 92 -6.54 27.18 1.71
C VAL A 92 -7.17 28.50 1.25
N PRO A 93 -8.03 28.51 0.22
CA PRO A 93 -8.72 29.73 -0.16
C PRO A 93 -9.65 30.12 0.98
N ASP A 94 -9.73 31.42 1.30
CA ASP A 94 -10.55 31.95 2.39
C ASP A 94 -11.93 31.28 2.41
N THR A 95 -12.24 30.58 3.52
CA THR A 95 -13.57 29.99 3.75
C THR A 95 -14.65 31.07 3.86
N CYS A 96 -14.23 32.31 4.10
CA CYS A 96 -15.11 33.43 4.38
C CYS A 96 -15.92 33.89 3.16
N GLY A 97 -17.25 33.90 3.32
CA GLY A 97 -18.19 34.26 2.27
C GLY A 97 -18.64 33.08 1.41
N ASN A 98 -18.47 31.84 1.90
CA ASN A 98 -18.94 30.63 1.23
C ASN A 98 -20.41 30.29 1.53
N GLY A 99 -21.04 30.99 2.48
CA GLY A 99 -22.44 30.81 2.86
C GLY A 99 -22.69 29.78 3.96
N PHE A 100 -21.63 29.29 4.59
CA PHE A 100 -21.67 28.36 5.73
C PHE A 100 -20.83 28.94 6.88
N LEU A 101 -21.26 28.74 8.13
CA LEU A 101 -20.48 29.13 9.30
C LEU A 101 -19.42 28.06 9.59
N ASN A 102 -18.17 28.32 9.24
CA ASN A 102 -17.09 27.34 9.41
C ASN A 102 -16.48 27.41 10.82
N ALA A 103 -15.84 26.33 11.29
CA ALA A 103 -15.34 26.21 12.67
C ALA A 103 -14.25 27.24 13.08
N ASN A 104 -13.66 27.91 12.09
CA ASN A 104 -12.66 28.98 12.22
C ASN A 104 -13.26 30.39 12.12
N GLU A 105 -14.58 30.53 12.01
CA GLU A 105 -15.28 31.78 11.71
C GLU A 105 -16.25 32.18 12.84
N HIS A 106 -16.45 33.48 13.01
CA HIS A 106 -17.46 34.02 13.91
C HIS A 106 -18.79 34.34 13.19
N CYS A 107 -18.74 34.53 11.88
CA CYS A 107 -19.88 34.78 11.00
C CYS A 107 -19.46 34.61 9.55
N ASP A 108 -20.41 34.43 8.63
CA ASP A 108 -20.20 34.45 7.17
C ASP A 108 -21.06 35.56 6.51
N PRO A 109 -20.50 36.38 5.60
CA PRO A 109 -21.20 37.51 4.97
C PRO A 109 -22.15 37.13 3.82
N ALA A 110 -22.12 35.89 3.32
CA ALA A 110 -23.06 35.36 2.33
C ALA A 110 -24.31 34.73 2.99
N ILE A 111 -24.30 34.47 4.30
CA ILE A 111 -25.51 34.15 5.07
C ILE A 111 -26.35 35.43 5.23
N VAL A 112 -27.51 35.46 4.57
CA VAL A 112 -28.32 36.68 4.39
C VAL A 112 -28.97 37.18 5.70
N ALA A 113 -29.34 36.26 6.60
CA ALA A 113 -29.89 36.57 7.93
C ALA A 113 -29.90 35.31 8.82
N GLY A 114 -29.93 35.49 10.14
CA GLY A 114 -30.04 34.40 11.12
C GLY A 114 -28.70 34.00 11.75
N VAL A 115 -28.67 32.82 12.37
CA VAL A 115 -27.46 32.29 13.02
C VAL A 115 -26.33 32.15 11.99
N GLY A 116 -25.16 32.68 12.30
CA GLY A 116 -24.00 32.71 11.41
C GLY A 116 -23.93 33.91 10.46
N ALA A 117 -24.98 34.72 10.29
CA ALA A 117 -24.89 35.95 9.48
C ALA A 117 -23.99 37.00 10.14
N CYS A 118 -23.15 37.69 9.36
CA CYS A 118 -22.29 38.75 9.91
C CYS A 118 -23.09 39.99 10.36
N PRO A 119 -22.95 40.43 11.63
CA PRO A 119 -23.65 41.61 12.13
C PRO A 119 -23.14 42.89 11.45
N THR A 120 -24.06 43.71 10.95
CA THR A 120 -23.79 45.01 10.32
C THR A 120 -23.94 46.19 11.28
N SER A 121 -24.68 45.99 12.37
CA SER A 121 -24.82 46.88 13.52
C SER A 121 -24.98 46.03 14.78
N CYS A 122 -24.73 46.64 15.94
CA CYS A 122 -25.00 46.04 17.25
C CYS A 122 -25.85 47.04 18.04
N GLU A 123 -26.98 46.55 18.57
CA GLU A 123 -27.85 47.27 19.49
C GLU A 123 -27.91 46.45 20.79
N SER A 124 -28.06 47.11 21.94
CA SER A 124 -28.24 46.46 23.24
C SER A 124 -29.67 46.65 23.72
N ASP A 125 -30.32 45.54 24.10
CA ASP A 125 -31.63 45.55 24.78
C ASP A 125 -31.49 45.81 26.30
N ASP A 126 -30.27 46.03 26.79
CA ASP A 126 -29.95 46.33 28.19
C ASP A 126 -29.26 47.70 28.24
N SER A 127 -29.97 48.69 28.82
CA SER A 127 -29.53 50.09 28.95
C SER A 127 -28.18 50.21 29.64
N CYS A 128 -27.85 49.28 30.54
CA CYS A 128 -26.56 49.20 31.22
C CYS A 128 -25.38 48.65 30.39
N SER A 129 -25.55 48.47 29.08
CA SER A 129 -24.50 47.98 28.20
C SER A 129 -24.41 48.77 26.90
N VAL A 130 -23.18 49.11 26.49
CA VAL A 130 -22.92 49.68 25.18
C VAL A 130 -22.49 48.55 24.24
N ALA A 131 -23.29 48.30 23.21
CA ALA A 131 -22.96 47.34 22.16
C ALA A 131 -21.97 47.95 21.15
N ARG A 132 -20.84 47.27 20.90
CA ARG A 132 -19.85 47.66 19.88
C ARG A 132 -19.58 46.52 18.92
N LEU A 133 -19.63 46.81 17.62
CA LEU A 133 -19.18 45.89 16.57
C LEU A 133 -17.64 45.87 16.52
N VAL A 134 -17.04 44.67 16.56
CA VAL A 134 -15.59 44.46 16.42
C VAL A 134 -15.30 43.36 15.40
N GLY A 135 -14.11 43.40 14.78
CA GLY A 135 -13.76 42.51 13.66
C GLY A 135 -14.22 43.06 12.31
N SER A 136 -14.21 42.22 11.27
CA SER A 136 -14.63 42.58 9.90
C SER A 136 -15.51 41.48 9.29
N PRO A 137 -16.64 41.83 8.64
CA PRO A 137 -17.44 40.86 7.89
C PRO A 137 -16.67 40.23 6.72
N GLY A 138 -15.79 41.00 6.07
CA GLY A 138 -14.97 40.51 4.95
C GLY A 138 -13.85 39.55 5.37
N ASN A 139 -13.62 39.40 6.67
CA ASN A 139 -12.67 38.44 7.24
C ASN A 139 -13.36 37.50 8.24
N CYS A 140 -14.70 37.39 8.20
CA CYS A 140 -15.50 36.47 9.02
C CYS A 140 -15.24 36.52 10.54
N THR A 141 -14.83 37.70 11.02
CA THR A 141 -14.46 37.98 12.41
C THR A 141 -15.40 38.96 13.10
N ALA A 142 -16.40 39.48 12.37
CA ALA A 142 -17.36 40.44 12.90
C ALA A 142 -18.22 39.82 14.00
N ARG A 143 -18.21 40.44 15.18
CA ARG A 143 -19.06 40.08 16.32
C ARG A 143 -19.38 41.31 17.16
N CYS A 144 -20.52 41.26 17.84
CA CYS A 144 -20.84 42.26 18.87
C CYS A 144 -20.09 41.93 20.16
N VAL A 145 -19.49 42.95 20.78
CA VAL A 145 -19.04 42.93 22.17
C VAL A 145 -19.84 43.95 22.96
N PHE A 146 -20.18 43.61 24.20
CA PHE A 146 -20.97 44.46 25.08
C PHE A 146 -20.07 44.92 26.22
N GLU A 147 -19.86 46.23 26.32
CA GLU A 147 -19.08 46.85 27.38
C GLU A 147 -20.05 47.42 28.43
N PRO A 148 -19.94 47.06 29.72
CA PRO A 148 -20.85 47.55 30.74
C PRO A 148 -20.63 49.04 30.99
N ILE A 149 -21.71 49.78 31.20
CA ILE A 149 -21.64 51.12 31.78
C ILE A 149 -21.23 50.98 33.26
N THR A 150 -20.31 51.84 33.71
CA THR A 150 -19.77 51.84 35.09
C THR A 150 -19.72 53.24 35.70
N THR A 151 -20.34 54.21 35.05
CA THR A 151 -20.36 55.62 35.43
C THR A 151 -21.78 56.07 35.71
N CYS A 152 -22.03 56.49 36.95
CA CYS A 152 -23.31 57.04 37.37
C CYS A 152 -23.68 58.28 36.56
N THR A 153 -24.79 58.24 35.83
CA THR A 153 -25.16 59.27 34.84
C THR A 153 -26.68 59.43 34.75
N ASP A 154 -27.20 60.55 35.28
CA ASP A 154 -28.63 60.86 35.24
C ASP A 154 -29.23 60.81 33.80
N ASP A 155 -30.44 60.25 33.71
CA ASP A 155 -31.29 60.09 32.53
C ASP A 155 -30.71 59.20 31.39
N ASP A 156 -29.81 58.25 31.71
CA ASP A 156 -29.25 57.28 30.74
C ASP A 156 -29.95 55.90 30.74
N GLY A 157 -30.77 55.63 31.75
CA GLY A 157 -31.54 54.41 31.94
C GLY A 157 -30.78 53.27 32.63
N CYS A 158 -29.59 53.51 33.19
CA CYS A 158 -28.75 52.49 33.82
C CYS A 158 -28.33 52.77 35.27
N CYS A 159 -28.91 52.02 36.21
CA CYS A 159 -28.38 51.92 37.57
C CYS A 159 -27.27 50.86 37.70
N THR A 160 -26.00 51.28 37.74
CA THR A 160 -24.85 50.37 37.97
C THR A 160 -24.60 50.05 39.45
N ASN A 161 -23.83 49.00 39.75
CA ASN A 161 -23.61 48.50 41.13
C ASN A 161 -22.96 49.50 42.11
N ASP A 162 -22.22 50.50 41.61
CA ASP A 162 -21.56 51.53 42.44
C ASP A 162 -22.35 52.86 42.49
N CYS A 163 -23.58 52.86 41.93
CA CYS A 163 -24.48 54.01 41.87
C CYS A 163 -25.69 53.84 42.80
N ASP A 164 -26.24 54.98 43.24
CA ASP A 164 -27.46 55.09 44.02
C ASP A 164 -28.25 56.34 43.60
N PHE A 165 -29.50 56.49 44.04
CA PHE A 165 -30.35 57.63 43.66
C PHE A 165 -29.76 59.02 44.00
N SER A 166 -28.71 59.11 44.82
CA SER A 166 -28.05 60.38 45.12
C SER A 166 -27.01 60.81 44.08
N ASN A 167 -26.58 59.89 43.20
CA ASN A 167 -25.60 60.13 42.14
C ASN A 167 -26.01 59.61 40.75
N ASP A 168 -27.14 58.91 40.66
CA ASP A 168 -27.73 58.37 39.43
C ASP A 168 -29.26 58.29 39.59
N ASN A 169 -30.01 59.14 38.88
CA ASN A 169 -31.47 59.18 39.02
C ASN A 169 -32.21 57.98 38.36
N ASP A 170 -31.53 57.10 37.65
CA ASP A 170 -32.09 55.84 37.12
C ASP A 170 -32.01 54.68 38.14
N CYS A 171 -31.33 54.89 39.27
CA CYS A 171 -31.44 54.03 40.45
C CYS A 171 -32.72 54.33 41.25
N SER A 172 -33.42 53.29 41.72
CA SER A 172 -34.63 53.47 42.55
C SER A 172 -34.31 54.10 43.92
N ASP A 173 -35.11 55.08 44.35
CA ASP A 173 -35.00 55.71 45.68
C ASP A 173 -35.73 54.94 46.79
N SER A 174 -36.59 53.98 46.41
CA SER A 174 -37.34 53.10 47.31
C SER A 174 -36.74 51.69 47.46
N CYS A 175 -35.62 51.37 46.78
CA CYS A 175 -35.11 50.00 46.74
C CYS A 175 -34.80 49.39 48.13
N GLY A 176 -35.55 48.35 48.50
CA GLY A 176 -35.49 47.70 49.81
C GLY A 176 -36.54 48.19 50.80
N ASP A 177 -37.61 48.86 50.36
CA ASP A 177 -38.75 49.25 51.21
C ASP A 177 -39.80 48.13 51.39
N GLY A 178 -39.73 47.07 50.57
CA GLY A 178 -40.63 45.92 50.62
C GLY A 178 -41.88 46.02 49.72
N VAL A 179 -41.90 46.94 48.76
CA VAL A 179 -42.92 47.10 47.72
C VAL A 179 -42.24 47.06 46.35
N LEU A 180 -42.91 46.53 45.33
CA LEU A 180 -42.42 46.62 43.95
C LEU A 180 -42.94 47.93 43.32
N ASP A 181 -42.08 48.93 43.21
CA ASP A 181 -42.42 50.22 42.62
C ASP A 181 -42.29 50.26 41.08
N GLY A 182 -42.82 51.31 40.46
CA GLY A 182 -42.91 51.44 39.00
C GLY A 182 -41.56 51.60 38.27
N SER A 183 -40.49 51.93 39.00
CA SER A 183 -39.10 52.02 38.55
C SER A 183 -38.30 50.74 38.78
N GLU A 184 -38.89 49.73 39.43
CA GLU A 184 -38.18 48.56 39.93
C GLU A 184 -38.53 47.30 39.14
N HIS A 185 -37.54 46.41 38.99
CA HIS A 185 -37.76 45.07 38.44
C HIS A 185 -38.03 44.04 39.55
N CYS A 186 -37.53 44.32 40.76
CA CYS A 186 -37.73 43.53 41.96
C CYS A 186 -37.36 44.37 43.20
N ASP A 187 -37.82 44.00 44.38
CA ASP A 187 -37.36 44.52 45.68
C ASP A 187 -36.75 43.37 46.52
N TRP A 188 -35.66 43.65 47.25
CA TRP A 188 -34.92 42.64 48.01
C TRP A 188 -35.40 42.45 49.46
N ALA A 189 -36.23 43.36 49.97
CA ALA A 189 -36.90 43.26 51.26
C ALA A 189 -38.22 42.46 51.17
N ILE A 190 -38.76 42.23 49.97
CA ILE A 190 -39.78 41.20 49.72
C ILE A 190 -39.14 39.80 49.84
N GLU A 191 -39.44 39.07 50.92
CA GLU A 191 -38.79 37.78 51.23
C GLU A 191 -39.08 36.64 50.24
N ASP A 192 -40.28 36.59 49.64
CA ASP A 192 -40.68 35.61 48.62
C ASP A 192 -41.93 36.08 47.85
N GLY A 193 -42.11 35.62 46.60
CA GLY A 193 -43.28 35.88 45.76
C GLY A 193 -43.10 36.97 44.69
N PRO A 194 -44.19 37.39 44.02
CA PRO A 194 -44.14 38.39 42.95
C PRO A 194 -43.56 39.72 43.43
N GLY A 195 -42.47 40.15 42.79
CA GLY A 195 -41.70 41.34 43.17
C GLY A 195 -40.43 41.04 43.95
N ALA A 196 -40.23 39.84 44.52
CA ALA A 196 -38.98 39.50 45.21
C ALA A 196 -37.78 39.41 44.24
N CYS A 197 -36.61 39.92 44.64
CA CYS A 197 -35.41 39.84 43.82
C CYS A 197 -34.88 38.40 43.66
N PRO A 198 -34.71 37.90 42.41
CA PRO A 198 -34.21 36.55 42.17
C PRO A 198 -32.73 36.43 42.58
N THR A 199 -32.44 35.42 43.41
CA THR A 199 -31.06 35.08 43.84
C THR A 199 -30.43 33.97 42.99
N SER A 200 -31.24 33.27 42.19
CA SER A 200 -30.81 32.30 41.19
C SER A 200 -31.90 32.13 40.13
N CYS A 201 -31.52 31.66 38.94
CA CYS A 201 -32.45 31.43 37.84
C CYS A 201 -32.51 29.94 37.49
N ALA A 202 -33.71 29.38 37.40
CA ALA A 202 -33.92 28.05 36.84
C ALA A 202 -33.89 28.12 35.30
N PRO A 203 -33.45 27.05 34.58
CA PRO A 203 -33.58 27.00 33.13
C PRO A 203 -35.05 27.04 32.70
N ILE A 204 -35.33 27.74 31.60
CA ILE A 204 -36.68 27.86 31.02
C ILE A 204 -37.08 26.55 30.32
N ASN A 205 -36.13 25.92 29.63
CA ASN A 205 -36.24 24.59 29.02
C ASN A 205 -34.82 24.01 28.78
N ALA A 206 -34.70 22.81 28.20
CA ALA A 206 -33.40 22.18 27.96
C ALA A 206 -32.44 23.03 27.11
N CYS A 207 -32.94 23.70 26.06
CA CYS A 207 -32.16 24.58 25.18
C CYS A 207 -32.08 26.03 25.62
N THR A 208 -32.67 26.39 26.76
CA THR A 208 -32.68 27.78 27.22
C THR A 208 -32.48 27.80 28.72
N GLY A 209 -31.23 28.01 29.11
CA GLY A 209 -30.86 28.37 30.47
C GLY A 209 -31.42 29.75 30.84
N SER A 210 -31.02 30.24 32.01
CA SER A 210 -31.30 31.62 32.39
C SER A 210 -30.18 32.17 33.24
N LYS A 211 -29.80 33.41 32.94
CA LYS A 211 -28.73 34.12 33.59
C LYS A 211 -29.33 35.24 34.43
N LEU A 212 -28.84 35.36 35.66
CA LEU A 212 -29.16 36.49 36.53
C LEU A 212 -28.36 37.71 36.06
N VAL A 213 -29.05 38.81 35.76
CA VAL A 213 -28.47 40.11 35.41
C VAL A 213 -29.06 41.20 36.30
N GLY A 214 -28.39 42.35 36.41
CA GLY A 214 -28.71 43.38 37.39
C GLY A 214 -28.30 43.02 38.82
N SER A 215 -28.75 43.79 39.80
CA SER A 215 -28.42 43.63 41.22
C SER A 215 -29.67 43.68 42.09
N ALA A 216 -29.72 42.80 43.09
CA ALA A 216 -30.79 42.82 44.08
C ALA A 216 -30.71 44.09 44.95
N ALA A 217 -29.50 44.57 45.26
CA ALA A 217 -29.29 45.77 46.07
C ALA A 217 -29.78 47.06 45.40
N ASN A 218 -29.95 47.04 44.06
CA ASN A 218 -30.38 48.17 43.25
C ASN A 218 -31.71 47.88 42.54
N CYS A 219 -32.43 46.81 42.93
CA CYS A 219 -33.77 46.51 42.44
C CYS A 219 -33.88 46.27 40.92
N THR A 220 -32.75 45.94 40.28
CA THR A 220 -32.61 45.63 38.85
C THR A 220 -32.43 44.14 38.55
N ALA A 221 -32.33 43.28 39.57
CA ALA A 221 -32.11 41.85 39.42
C ALA A 221 -33.25 41.16 38.66
N ARG A 222 -32.92 40.57 37.49
CA ARG A 222 -33.86 39.84 36.64
C ARG A 222 -33.20 38.63 35.99
N CYS A 223 -33.99 37.59 35.77
CA CYS A 223 -33.56 36.44 34.97
C CYS A 223 -33.82 36.73 33.49
N VAL A 224 -32.76 36.70 32.68
CA VAL A 224 -32.85 36.74 31.21
C VAL A 224 -32.56 35.37 30.62
N ALA A 225 -33.13 35.07 29.46
CA ALA A 225 -32.88 33.82 28.75
C ALA A 225 -31.41 33.73 28.32
N ASP A 226 -30.80 32.57 28.55
CA ASP A 226 -29.41 32.29 28.17
C ASP A 226 -29.40 31.03 27.27
N PRO A 227 -29.28 31.18 25.94
CA PRO A 227 -29.44 30.07 25.00
C PRO A 227 -28.26 29.10 25.10
N VAL A 228 -28.56 27.79 25.10
CA VAL A 228 -27.51 26.76 24.98
C VAL A 228 -27.05 26.74 23.52
N ILE A 229 -25.76 26.97 23.30
CA ILE A 229 -25.10 27.00 21.98
C ILE A 229 -23.95 26.00 21.84
N VAL A 230 -23.75 25.15 22.85
CA VAL A 230 -22.73 24.09 22.84
C VAL A 230 -23.43 22.75 22.61
N CYS A 231 -22.84 21.93 21.75
CA CYS A 231 -23.32 20.57 21.48
C CYS A 231 -22.90 19.65 22.63
N ARG A 232 -23.85 18.92 23.21
CA ARG A 232 -23.60 18.09 24.39
C ARG A 232 -24.61 16.96 24.57
N ASP A 233 -24.14 15.76 24.24
CA ASP A 233 -24.88 14.51 24.42
C ASP A 233 -25.63 14.36 25.76
N ASN A 234 -26.92 14.00 25.67
CA ASN A 234 -27.84 13.64 26.75
C ASN A 234 -28.19 14.79 27.72
N ASP A 235 -28.14 16.05 27.27
CA ASP A 235 -28.70 17.17 28.03
C ASP A 235 -30.16 17.54 27.65
N GLY A 236 -30.68 16.92 26.60
CA GLY A 236 -32.04 17.09 26.09
C GLY A 236 -32.20 18.26 25.14
N CYS A 237 -31.11 18.88 24.68
CA CYS A 237 -31.14 19.98 23.73
C CYS A 237 -30.35 19.68 22.45
N CYS A 238 -31.03 19.73 21.30
CA CYS A 238 -30.35 19.95 20.03
C CYS A 238 -30.11 21.45 19.82
N ALA A 239 -28.93 21.95 20.20
CA ALA A 239 -28.59 23.36 20.12
C ALA A 239 -28.35 23.85 18.66
N PRO A 240 -28.55 25.14 18.34
CA PRO A 240 -28.34 25.65 16.98
C PRO A 240 -26.90 25.46 16.50
N GLY A 241 -26.73 24.79 15.36
CA GLY A 241 -25.40 24.44 14.80
C GLY A 241 -24.92 23.04 15.18
N CYS A 242 -25.63 22.32 16.05
CA CYS A 242 -25.35 20.92 16.39
C CYS A 242 -26.05 19.96 15.41
N ASN A 243 -25.54 18.73 15.37
CA ASN A 243 -26.03 17.63 14.54
C ASN A 243 -25.88 16.32 15.32
N ALA A 244 -26.53 15.24 14.86
CA ALA A 244 -26.59 13.93 15.52
C ALA A 244 -25.23 13.21 15.68
N ASN A 245 -24.16 13.72 15.06
CA ASN A 245 -22.79 13.23 15.25
C ASN A 245 -22.04 13.95 16.39
N GLY A 246 -22.40 15.20 16.68
CA GLY A 246 -21.83 16.01 17.76
C GLY A 246 -22.73 16.21 18.97
N ASP A 247 -24.01 15.83 18.85
CA ASP A 247 -25.03 15.92 19.89
C ASP A 247 -26.10 14.84 19.69
N ASN A 248 -26.14 13.83 20.56
CA ASN A 248 -27.09 12.72 20.42
C ASN A 248 -28.56 13.06 20.73
N ASP A 249 -28.88 14.28 21.19
CA ASP A 249 -30.25 14.79 21.30
C ASP A 249 -30.74 15.42 19.97
N CYS A 250 -29.85 15.64 19.01
CA CYS A 250 -30.21 15.98 17.63
C CYS A 250 -30.70 14.75 16.84
N SER A 251 -31.73 14.95 16.02
CA SER A 251 -32.14 13.96 15.01
C SER A 251 -31.37 14.19 13.71
N PRO A 252 -30.94 13.13 12.99
CA PRO A 252 -30.33 13.26 11.66
C PRO A 252 -31.18 14.06 10.67
N ILE A 253 -30.56 14.93 9.87
CA ILE A 253 -31.22 15.81 8.89
C ILE A 253 -30.56 15.71 7.53
N CYS A 254 -31.12 14.86 6.67
CA CYS A 254 -30.73 14.76 5.28
C CYS A 254 -30.79 16.12 4.56
N GLY A 255 -29.67 16.52 3.96
CA GLY A 255 -29.46 17.77 3.25
C GLY A 255 -28.63 18.81 4.01
N ASN A 256 -28.01 18.49 5.15
CA ASN A 256 -27.27 19.45 5.98
C ASN A 256 -25.77 19.59 5.65
N GLY A 257 -25.21 18.63 4.89
CA GLY A 257 -23.81 18.56 4.47
C GLY A 257 -22.92 17.62 5.30
N VAL A 258 -23.47 16.91 6.29
CA VAL A 258 -22.75 15.99 7.19
C VAL A 258 -23.49 14.67 7.26
N ILE A 259 -22.86 13.58 6.81
CA ILE A 259 -23.45 12.22 6.87
C ILE A 259 -23.64 11.79 8.32
N GLU A 260 -24.89 11.59 8.74
CA GLU A 260 -25.28 11.22 10.10
C GLU A 260 -25.69 9.75 10.25
N ALA A 261 -25.96 9.33 11.48
CA ALA A 261 -26.34 7.96 11.81
C ALA A 261 -27.66 7.52 11.14
N GLY A 262 -27.54 6.77 10.04
CA GLY A 262 -28.67 6.28 9.23
C GLY A 262 -28.58 6.68 7.75
N GLU A 263 -27.65 7.57 7.41
CA GLU A 263 -27.46 8.12 6.09
C GLU A 263 -26.32 7.42 5.32
N LEU A 264 -26.40 7.46 3.99
CA LEU A 264 -25.40 6.89 3.06
C LEU A 264 -24.72 7.97 2.20
N CYS A 265 -25.27 9.17 2.19
CA CYS A 265 -24.86 10.35 1.43
C CYS A 265 -25.57 11.55 2.05
N ASP A 266 -25.05 12.77 1.86
CA ASP A 266 -25.75 13.98 2.30
C ASP A 266 -25.56 15.11 1.27
N GLY A 267 -26.65 15.54 0.64
CA GLY A 267 -26.71 16.50 -0.47
C GLY A 267 -26.06 16.02 -1.78
N ASN A 268 -25.01 15.21 -1.69
CA ASN A 268 -24.20 14.65 -2.78
C ASN A 268 -24.69 13.26 -3.26
N CYS A 269 -25.91 12.87 -2.88
CA CYS A 269 -26.49 11.57 -3.16
C CYS A 269 -26.54 11.22 -4.67
N PRO A 270 -26.22 9.97 -5.06
CA PRO A 270 -26.24 9.57 -6.47
C PRO A 270 -27.66 9.63 -7.05
N THR A 271 -27.86 10.48 -8.05
CA THR A 271 -29.13 10.63 -8.78
C THR A 271 -29.29 9.66 -9.95
N SER A 272 -28.18 9.05 -10.37
CA SER A 272 -28.12 7.96 -11.36
C SER A 272 -26.89 7.11 -11.10
N CYS A 273 -26.92 5.86 -11.59
CA CYS A 273 -25.74 5.00 -11.58
C CYS A 273 -25.03 5.08 -12.94
N THR A 274 -23.74 4.75 -12.96
CA THR A 274 -22.98 4.57 -14.19
C THR A 274 -23.68 3.58 -15.13
N ALA A 275 -23.58 3.82 -16.44
CA ALA A 275 -24.15 2.92 -17.44
C ALA A 275 -23.64 1.48 -17.21
N ASN A 276 -24.53 0.50 -17.44
CA ASN A 276 -24.18 -0.91 -17.35
C ASN A 276 -22.98 -1.19 -18.26
N SER A 277 -21.95 -1.84 -17.72
CA SER A 277 -20.77 -2.27 -18.49
C SER A 277 -20.61 -3.77 -18.37
N GLY A 278 -20.41 -4.44 -19.51
CA GLY A 278 -20.43 -5.90 -19.61
C GLY A 278 -21.66 -6.50 -18.90
N CYS A 279 -21.42 -7.50 -18.06
CA CYS A 279 -22.46 -8.23 -17.33
C CYS A 279 -22.82 -7.66 -15.95
N THR A 280 -22.50 -6.39 -15.67
CA THR A 280 -22.93 -5.73 -14.43
C THR A 280 -24.01 -4.70 -14.71
N LYS A 281 -25.18 -4.92 -14.11
CA LYS A 281 -26.32 -3.99 -14.12
C LYS A 281 -26.35 -3.21 -12.82
N HIS A 282 -26.24 -1.89 -12.90
CA HIS A 282 -26.36 -1.00 -11.75
C HIS A 282 -27.80 -0.49 -11.63
N THR A 283 -28.37 -0.58 -10.43
CA THR A 283 -29.72 -0.09 -10.11
C THR A 283 -29.65 0.87 -8.93
N LEU A 284 -30.21 2.07 -9.07
CA LEU A 284 -30.34 3.00 -7.96
C LEU A 284 -31.44 2.50 -7.01
N THR A 285 -31.09 2.33 -5.74
CA THR A 285 -31.99 1.99 -4.63
C THR A 285 -31.96 3.11 -3.60
N GLY A 286 -33.06 3.33 -2.89
CA GLY A 286 -33.22 4.52 -2.04
C GLY A 286 -33.47 5.79 -2.86
N SER A 287 -33.26 6.95 -2.25
CA SER A 287 -33.57 8.27 -2.79
C SER A 287 -32.67 9.35 -2.18
N ALA A 288 -32.35 10.38 -2.96
CA ALA A 288 -31.55 11.51 -2.46
C ALA A 288 -32.28 12.32 -1.36
N ALA A 289 -33.61 12.25 -1.29
CA ALA A 289 -34.42 12.98 -0.33
C ALA A 289 -34.46 12.34 1.07
N ASN A 290 -34.10 11.06 1.19
CA ASN A 290 -34.01 10.33 2.47
C ASN A 290 -32.55 9.95 2.79
N CYS A 291 -31.58 10.45 2.03
CA CYS A 291 -30.15 10.17 2.18
C CYS A 291 -29.78 8.67 2.16
N ASP A 292 -30.64 7.82 1.59
CA ASP A 292 -30.47 6.37 1.45
C ASP A 292 -30.13 5.93 0.01
N ALA A 293 -29.86 6.89 -0.88
CA ALA A 293 -29.50 6.65 -2.28
C ALA A 293 -28.20 5.87 -2.44
N LYS A 294 -28.29 4.67 -3.01
CA LYS A 294 -27.15 3.78 -3.27
C LYS A 294 -27.29 3.04 -4.59
N CYS A 295 -26.21 2.98 -5.36
CA CYS A 295 -26.13 2.09 -6.52
C CYS A 295 -25.87 0.65 -6.06
N THR A 296 -26.81 -0.26 -6.36
CA THR A 296 -26.64 -1.70 -6.18
C THR A 296 -26.24 -2.33 -7.50
N THR A 297 -25.19 -3.15 -7.47
CA THR A 297 -24.69 -3.87 -8.66
C THR A 297 -25.24 -5.29 -8.64
N THR A 298 -25.88 -5.68 -9.74
CA THR A 298 -26.40 -7.02 -9.97
C THR A 298 -25.70 -7.64 -11.18
N THR A 299 -25.20 -8.86 -11.04
CA THR A 299 -24.59 -9.58 -12.16
C THR A 299 -25.67 -10.20 -13.03
N VAL A 300 -25.64 -9.92 -14.34
CA VAL A 300 -26.48 -10.59 -15.33
C VAL A 300 -25.93 -12.01 -15.53
N THR A 301 -26.76 -13.02 -15.29
CA THR A 301 -26.42 -14.44 -15.46
C THR A 301 -27.31 -15.16 -16.48
N THR A 302 -28.36 -14.49 -16.96
CA THR A 302 -29.30 -14.97 -17.96
C THR A 302 -28.86 -14.57 -19.36
N CYS A 303 -28.70 -15.55 -20.25
CA CYS A 303 -28.37 -15.34 -21.66
C CYS A 303 -29.49 -14.55 -22.37
N THR A 304 -29.20 -13.34 -22.87
CA THR A 304 -30.21 -12.42 -23.41
C THR A 304 -29.68 -11.66 -24.63
N ASN A 305 -30.14 -12.06 -25.81
CA ASN A 305 -29.69 -11.45 -27.06
C ASN A 305 -29.85 -9.91 -27.13
N ASN A 306 -28.77 -9.22 -27.48
CA ASN A 306 -28.62 -7.77 -27.66
C ASN A 306 -28.67 -6.95 -26.35
N ASP A 307 -28.25 -7.54 -25.23
CA ASP A 307 -28.03 -6.83 -23.95
C ASP A 307 -26.56 -6.40 -23.72
N SER A 308 -25.66 -6.74 -24.66
CA SER A 308 -24.21 -6.46 -24.62
C SER A 308 -23.44 -7.14 -23.48
N CYS A 309 -23.98 -8.21 -22.89
CA CYS A 309 -23.34 -9.07 -21.91
C CYS A 309 -23.11 -10.48 -22.45
N CYS A 310 -22.04 -11.14 -22.01
CA CYS A 310 -21.82 -12.57 -22.23
C CYS A 310 -21.45 -13.27 -20.90
N PRO A 311 -22.42 -13.85 -20.16
CA PRO A 311 -22.15 -14.62 -18.96
C PRO A 311 -21.42 -15.94 -19.26
N ASN A 312 -20.65 -16.47 -18.31
CA ASN A 312 -19.86 -17.71 -18.48
C ASN A 312 -20.68 -18.97 -18.86
N SER A 313 -22.00 -18.98 -18.62
CA SER A 313 -22.93 -20.05 -19.00
C SER A 313 -23.55 -19.88 -20.39
N CYS A 314 -23.23 -18.78 -21.08
CA CYS A 314 -23.81 -18.39 -22.35
C CYS A 314 -22.80 -18.57 -23.49
N THR A 315 -23.33 -18.72 -24.70
CA THR A 315 -22.59 -19.06 -25.91
C THR A 315 -23.23 -18.34 -27.08
N ASN A 316 -22.53 -18.20 -28.20
CA ASN A 316 -23.09 -17.58 -29.41
C ASN A 316 -24.42 -18.21 -29.90
N ALA A 317 -24.72 -19.46 -29.49
CA ALA A 317 -25.94 -20.17 -29.84
C ALA A 317 -27.18 -19.79 -29.02
N ASN A 318 -27.00 -19.25 -27.81
CA ASN A 318 -28.09 -18.82 -26.91
C ASN A 318 -27.97 -17.37 -26.42
N ASP A 319 -26.90 -16.68 -26.84
CA ASP A 319 -26.63 -15.28 -26.58
C ASP A 319 -25.79 -14.70 -27.73
N ASN A 320 -26.31 -13.75 -28.51
CA ASN A 320 -25.59 -13.22 -29.67
C ASN A 320 -24.53 -12.16 -29.30
N ASP A 321 -24.50 -11.66 -28.07
CA ASP A 321 -23.44 -10.78 -27.56
C ASP A 321 -22.20 -11.59 -27.11
N CYS A 322 -22.39 -12.88 -26.83
CA CYS A 322 -21.29 -13.85 -26.79
C CYS A 322 -20.66 -14.03 -28.19
N THR A 323 -19.78 -13.11 -28.59
CA THR A 323 -18.92 -13.29 -29.76
C THR A 323 -18.15 -14.60 -29.65
N CYS A 324 -18.19 -15.44 -30.68
CA CYS A 324 -17.45 -16.69 -30.65
C CYS A 324 -15.95 -16.39 -30.77
N VAL A 325 -15.22 -16.53 -29.66
CA VAL A 325 -13.77 -16.29 -29.60
C VAL A 325 -13.02 -17.48 -30.22
N PRO A 326 -12.31 -17.31 -31.35
CA PRO A 326 -11.51 -18.37 -31.94
C PRO A 326 -10.46 -18.92 -30.97
N LYS A 327 -10.53 -20.22 -30.66
CA LYS A 327 -9.49 -20.88 -29.88
C LYS A 327 -8.29 -21.20 -30.77
N THR A 328 -7.11 -20.94 -30.24
CA THR A 328 -5.83 -21.37 -30.84
C THR A 328 -5.59 -22.87 -30.62
N CYS A 329 -4.68 -23.46 -31.38
CA CYS A 329 -4.33 -24.89 -31.27
C CYS A 329 -3.98 -25.32 -29.82
N PRO A 330 -3.15 -24.59 -29.04
CA PRO A 330 -2.91 -24.93 -27.63
C PRO A 330 -4.17 -24.90 -26.76
N GLN A 331 -5.09 -23.94 -26.97
CA GLN A 331 -6.34 -23.81 -26.22
C GLN A 331 -7.36 -24.93 -26.56
N LEU A 332 -7.14 -25.66 -27.64
CA LEU A 332 -7.89 -26.85 -28.04
C LEU A 332 -7.20 -28.16 -27.62
N GLY A 333 -6.01 -28.07 -27.00
CA GLY A 333 -5.16 -29.23 -26.72
C GLY A 333 -4.59 -29.89 -27.97
N VAL A 334 -4.55 -29.21 -29.12
CA VAL A 334 -4.04 -29.73 -30.40
C VAL A 334 -2.63 -29.21 -30.63
N ALA A 335 -1.65 -30.11 -30.68
CA ALA A 335 -0.25 -29.77 -30.94
C ALA A 335 0.07 -29.62 -32.44
N CYS A 336 -0.69 -30.30 -33.31
CA CYS A 336 -0.38 -30.37 -34.75
C CYS A 336 -1.58 -30.66 -35.65
N GLY A 337 -1.43 -30.41 -36.96
CA GLY A 337 -2.42 -30.78 -37.99
C GLY A 337 -3.45 -29.68 -38.28
N MET A 338 -4.66 -30.07 -38.68
CA MET A 338 -5.79 -29.15 -38.91
C MET A 338 -6.88 -29.41 -37.87
N THR A 339 -7.45 -28.36 -37.29
CA THR A 339 -8.59 -28.45 -36.35
C THR A 339 -9.57 -27.31 -36.58
N ASP A 340 -10.81 -27.48 -36.14
CA ASP A 340 -11.76 -26.36 -35.99
C ASP A 340 -11.35 -25.48 -34.80
N ASN A 341 -11.52 -24.16 -34.92
CA ASN A 341 -11.21 -23.18 -33.86
C ASN A 341 -12.28 -23.09 -32.74
N GLY A 342 -13.30 -23.95 -32.76
CA GLY A 342 -14.46 -23.89 -31.87
C GLY A 342 -15.57 -22.94 -32.35
N CYS A 343 -15.36 -22.27 -33.49
CA CYS A 343 -16.28 -21.31 -34.11
C CYS A 343 -16.59 -21.64 -35.57
N GLY A 344 -16.31 -22.85 -36.05
CA GLY A 344 -16.62 -23.29 -37.41
C GLY A 344 -15.59 -22.92 -38.47
N THR A 345 -14.45 -22.32 -38.08
CA THR A 345 -13.35 -22.00 -38.99
C THR A 345 -12.17 -22.92 -38.71
N GLN A 346 -11.68 -23.62 -39.75
CA GLN A 346 -10.49 -24.46 -39.60
C GLN A 346 -9.21 -23.64 -39.50
N ILE A 347 -8.34 -24.03 -38.57
CA ILE A 347 -7.03 -23.42 -38.33
C ILE A 347 -5.91 -24.46 -38.55
N PRO A 348 -4.79 -24.06 -39.19
CA PRO A 348 -3.59 -24.88 -39.30
C PRO A 348 -2.75 -24.78 -38.02
N CYS A 349 -2.52 -25.91 -37.38
CA CYS A 349 -1.60 -26.06 -36.26
C CYS A 349 -0.18 -26.42 -36.76
N PRO A 350 0.87 -26.19 -35.95
CA PRO A 350 2.25 -26.47 -36.36
C PRO A 350 2.49 -27.90 -36.85
N THR A 351 3.50 -28.08 -37.70
CA THR A 351 4.04 -29.41 -37.97
C THR A 351 4.85 -29.91 -36.78
N CYS A 352 4.88 -31.22 -36.56
CA CYS A 352 5.63 -31.77 -35.44
C CYS A 352 7.14 -31.53 -35.57
N PRO A 353 7.80 -31.04 -34.50
CA PRO A 353 9.25 -30.90 -34.48
C PRO A 353 9.98 -32.23 -34.73
N ASN A 354 11.24 -32.15 -35.15
CA ASN A 354 12.17 -33.27 -35.25
C ASN A 354 11.69 -34.46 -36.12
N GLY A 355 10.84 -34.19 -37.12
CA GLY A 355 10.31 -35.22 -38.02
C GLY A 355 9.28 -36.16 -37.37
N GLY A 356 8.70 -35.77 -36.22
CA GLY A 356 7.62 -36.52 -35.58
C GLY A 356 6.37 -36.61 -36.47
N THR A 357 5.54 -37.61 -36.22
CA THR A 357 4.26 -37.79 -36.92
C THR A 357 3.12 -37.18 -36.12
N CYS A 358 2.20 -36.49 -36.82
CA CYS A 358 0.99 -35.97 -36.20
C CYS A 358 -0.10 -37.04 -36.20
N VAL A 359 -0.53 -37.48 -35.02
CA VAL A 359 -1.54 -38.52 -34.83
C VAL A 359 -2.61 -37.99 -33.88
N ALA A 360 -3.85 -37.91 -34.36
CA ALA A 360 -5.00 -37.38 -33.61
C ALA A 360 -4.74 -35.99 -32.96
N GLY A 361 -4.03 -35.11 -33.67
CA GLY A 361 -3.68 -33.77 -33.20
C GLY A 361 -2.50 -33.71 -32.22
N GLN A 362 -1.86 -34.85 -31.89
CA GLN A 362 -0.69 -34.93 -31.02
C GLN A 362 0.56 -35.30 -31.79
N CYS A 363 1.72 -34.78 -31.35
CA CYS A 363 3.00 -35.14 -31.93
C CYS A 363 3.56 -36.40 -31.28
N GLN A 364 3.84 -37.41 -32.11
CA GLN A 364 4.53 -38.63 -31.73
C GLN A 364 5.96 -38.59 -32.29
N ALA A 365 6.95 -38.95 -31.46
CA ALA A 365 8.35 -38.89 -31.84
C ALA A 365 8.70 -39.94 -32.90
N ALA A 366 9.66 -39.61 -33.78
CA ALA A 366 10.29 -40.60 -34.64
C ALA A 366 11.15 -41.58 -33.80
N VAL A 367 11.20 -42.84 -34.22
CA VAL A 367 11.56 -44.00 -33.36
C VAL A 367 13.08 -44.20 -33.17
N VAL A 368 13.85 -43.14 -32.90
CA VAL A 368 15.29 -43.20 -32.54
C VAL A 368 15.70 -42.02 -31.65
N ASN A 369 15.42 -42.11 -30.35
CA ASN A 369 15.81 -41.10 -29.35
C ASN A 369 16.98 -41.57 -28.49
N THR A 370 18.18 -41.52 -29.09
CA THR A 370 19.47 -41.79 -28.46
C THR A 370 19.95 -40.65 -27.56
N VAL A 371 21.13 -40.80 -26.95
CA VAL A 371 21.74 -39.77 -26.10
C VAL A 371 21.88 -38.45 -26.86
N GLY A 372 21.42 -37.36 -26.24
CA GLY A 372 21.45 -36.00 -26.80
C GLY A 372 20.29 -35.64 -27.71
N ASN A 373 19.34 -36.54 -27.98
CA ASN A 373 18.06 -36.18 -28.60
C ASN A 373 17.22 -35.29 -27.68
N ALA A 374 16.31 -34.51 -28.27
CA ALA A 374 15.29 -33.75 -27.55
C ALA A 374 14.24 -34.72 -26.95
N CYS A 375 13.60 -34.33 -25.85
CA CYS A 375 12.65 -35.19 -25.13
C CYS A 375 11.65 -34.38 -24.30
N PHE A 376 10.53 -35.01 -23.95
CA PHE A 376 9.51 -34.42 -23.07
C PHE A 376 9.30 -35.21 -21.78
N ASN A 377 9.74 -36.46 -21.73
CA ASN A 377 9.69 -37.36 -20.58
C ASN A 377 10.68 -38.54 -20.78
N PRO A 378 11.03 -39.29 -19.73
CA PRO A 378 11.89 -40.48 -19.82
C PRO A 378 11.46 -41.51 -20.88
N VAL A 379 10.16 -41.76 -21.04
CA VAL A 379 9.62 -42.76 -21.98
C VAL A 379 9.89 -42.39 -23.44
N SER A 380 10.10 -41.10 -23.74
CA SER A 380 10.49 -40.66 -25.07
C SER A 380 11.95 -40.98 -25.44
N CYS A 381 12.78 -41.49 -24.51
CA CYS A 381 14.19 -41.79 -24.75
C CYS A 381 14.44 -43.31 -24.84
N ASP A 382 15.02 -43.76 -25.95
CA ASP A 382 15.33 -45.18 -26.20
C ASP A 382 16.70 -45.56 -25.59
N LEU A 383 16.78 -45.45 -24.26
CA LEU A 383 18.02 -45.62 -23.48
C LEU A 383 17.94 -46.71 -22.40
N GLY A 384 16.84 -47.46 -22.36
CA GLY A 384 16.55 -48.49 -21.36
C GLY A 384 15.78 -47.96 -20.14
N ALA A 385 15.74 -48.74 -19.07
CA ALA A 385 14.95 -48.40 -17.87
C ALA A 385 15.47 -47.15 -17.13
N ASP A 386 16.77 -46.87 -17.21
CA ASP A 386 17.43 -45.73 -16.55
C ASP A 386 17.43 -44.45 -17.41
N ALA A 387 16.55 -44.39 -18.42
CA ALA A 387 16.40 -43.21 -19.27
C ALA A 387 15.99 -41.98 -18.44
N ILE A 388 16.67 -40.87 -18.68
CA ILE A 388 16.39 -39.57 -18.08
C ILE A 388 16.14 -38.58 -19.22
N CYS A 389 15.08 -37.79 -19.11
CA CYS A 389 14.93 -36.57 -19.90
C CYS A 389 15.37 -35.38 -19.04
N ALA A 390 16.60 -34.93 -19.22
CA ALA A 390 17.12 -33.79 -18.47
C ALA A 390 16.48 -32.48 -18.96
N SER A 391 16.20 -31.56 -18.03
CA SER A 391 15.48 -30.29 -18.26
C SER A 391 16.26 -29.10 -17.65
N GLY A 392 15.67 -27.90 -17.61
CA GLY A 392 16.34 -26.68 -17.18
C GLY A 392 17.23 -26.11 -18.30
N ASP A 393 18.55 -26.08 -18.07
CA ASP A 393 19.54 -25.67 -19.08
C ASP A 393 19.55 -26.55 -20.34
N PHE A 394 19.04 -27.78 -20.23
CA PHE A 394 18.88 -28.69 -21.35
C PHE A 394 17.73 -28.27 -22.27
N LYS A 395 18.01 -27.38 -23.22
CA LYS A 395 17.07 -26.89 -24.24
C LYS A 395 16.35 -28.04 -24.96
N ASP A 396 15.02 -27.93 -25.03
CA ASP A 396 14.09 -28.90 -25.62
C ASP A 396 14.17 -30.31 -25.00
N GLY A 397 14.64 -30.39 -23.75
CA GLY A 397 14.98 -31.63 -23.06
C GLY A 397 16.25 -32.29 -23.63
N TYR A 398 16.84 -33.21 -22.87
CA TYR A 398 17.98 -34.00 -23.34
C TYR A 398 17.89 -35.46 -22.87
N CYS A 399 17.77 -36.38 -23.81
CA CYS A 399 17.84 -37.81 -23.53
C CYS A 399 19.23 -38.17 -23.02
N THR A 400 19.29 -38.66 -21.79
CA THR A 400 20.50 -39.17 -21.15
C THR A 400 20.14 -40.34 -20.23
N LYS A 401 21.13 -40.86 -19.51
CA LYS A 401 21.00 -41.84 -18.43
C LYS A 401 22.21 -41.67 -17.50
N PRO A 402 22.14 -42.11 -16.23
CA PRO A 402 23.30 -42.08 -15.35
C PRO A 402 24.40 -43.01 -15.89
N CYS A 403 25.66 -42.70 -15.55
CA CYS A 403 26.81 -43.52 -15.90
C CYS A 403 27.92 -43.38 -14.86
N SER A 404 28.75 -44.42 -14.74
CA SER A 404 29.98 -44.42 -13.93
C SER A 404 31.24 -44.48 -14.80
N THR A 405 31.14 -45.04 -16.00
CA THR A 405 32.23 -45.15 -16.97
C THR A 405 31.75 -44.77 -18.37
N HIS A 406 32.67 -44.28 -19.22
CA HIS A 406 32.32 -43.89 -20.59
C HIS A 406 31.75 -45.06 -21.44
N GLY A 407 32.03 -46.31 -21.08
CA GLY A 407 31.57 -47.50 -21.81
C GLY A 407 30.09 -47.85 -21.57
N GLU A 408 29.44 -47.24 -20.59
CA GLU A 408 28.00 -47.42 -20.33
C GLU A 408 27.11 -46.64 -21.31
N CYS A 409 27.68 -45.64 -21.98
CA CYS A 409 26.97 -44.77 -22.91
C CYS A 409 26.91 -45.36 -24.33
N SER A 410 25.77 -45.17 -24.99
CA SER A 410 25.52 -45.66 -26.36
C SER A 410 26.51 -45.07 -27.38
N GLN A 411 26.69 -45.74 -28.53
CA GLN A 411 27.65 -45.29 -29.55
C GLN A 411 27.43 -43.82 -29.95
N GLY A 412 28.48 -43.01 -29.87
CA GLY A 412 28.41 -41.55 -30.09
C GLY A 412 28.18 -40.72 -28.83
N ALA A 413 28.16 -41.34 -27.65
CA ALA A 413 28.17 -40.67 -26.35
C ALA A 413 29.28 -41.21 -25.44
N HIS A 414 29.55 -40.50 -24.37
CA HIS A 414 30.41 -40.93 -23.27
C HIS A 414 29.89 -40.34 -21.95
N CYS A 415 30.47 -40.78 -20.83
CA CYS A 415 30.07 -40.31 -19.51
C CYS A 415 30.78 -39.00 -19.19
N GLY A 416 30.04 -37.95 -18.84
CA GLY A 416 30.58 -36.64 -18.47
C GLY A 416 29.64 -35.79 -17.59
N GLY A 417 30.19 -34.78 -16.94
CA GLY A 417 29.51 -33.87 -16.01
C GLY A 417 30.13 -33.83 -14.60
N PHE A 418 29.90 -32.72 -13.88
CA PHE A 418 30.64 -32.39 -12.66
C PHE A 418 30.25 -33.18 -11.39
N THR A 419 28.96 -33.20 -11.04
CA THR A 419 28.48 -33.76 -9.75
C THR A 419 27.42 -34.85 -9.87
N ARG A 420 26.75 -34.94 -11.02
CA ARG A 420 26.01 -36.13 -11.47
C ARG A 420 26.54 -36.50 -12.86
N THR A 421 27.23 -37.63 -12.95
CA THR A 421 27.79 -38.13 -14.20
C THR A 421 26.69 -38.74 -15.07
N VAL A 422 26.50 -38.16 -16.26
CA VAL A 422 25.43 -38.52 -17.18
C VAL A 422 26.00 -38.79 -18.58
N CYS A 423 25.31 -39.59 -19.39
CA CYS A 423 25.74 -39.81 -20.75
C CYS A 423 25.54 -38.54 -21.59
N MET A 424 26.64 -37.98 -22.08
CA MET A 424 26.68 -36.82 -22.96
C MET A 424 27.09 -37.22 -24.37
N LYS A 425 26.43 -36.64 -25.37
CA LYS A 425 26.71 -36.88 -26.78
C LYS A 425 28.09 -36.32 -27.12
N THR A 426 28.98 -37.18 -27.62
CA THR A 426 30.33 -36.82 -28.06
C THR A 426 30.27 -35.97 -29.32
N CYS A 427 31.17 -35.00 -29.45
CA CYS A 427 31.26 -34.12 -30.61
C CYS A 427 32.71 -33.84 -31.01
N THR A 428 32.90 -33.28 -32.20
CA THR A 428 34.17 -32.68 -32.64
C THR A 428 34.00 -31.24 -33.14
N LEU A 429 32.79 -30.90 -33.59
CA LEU A 429 32.37 -29.58 -34.05
C LEU A 429 30.99 -29.23 -33.45
N ASP A 430 30.70 -27.94 -33.31
CA ASP A 430 29.39 -27.44 -32.87
C ASP A 430 28.22 -27.99 -33.70
N THR A 431 28.44 -28.25 -34.99
CA THR A 431 27.43 -28.82 -35.90
C THR A 431 27.06 -30.27 -35.60
N ASN A 432 27.75 -30.95 -34.67
CA ASN A 432 27.31 -32.24 -34.14
C ASN A 432 26.24 -32.09 -33.05
N CYS A 433 26.11 -30.89 -32.48
CA CYS A 433 25.24 -30.57 -31.37
C CYS A 433 23.92 -29.95 -31.86
N ARG A 434 22.88 -30.04 -31.02
CA ARG A 434 21.61 -29.36 -31.30
C ARG A 434 21.74 -27.87 -31.03
N ASP A 435 20.81 -27.11 -31.58
CA ASP A 435 20.53 -25.75 -31.11
C ASP A 435 20.32 -25.75 -29.58
N GLY A 436 20.92 -24.77 -28.89
CA GLY A 436 21.06 -24.72 -27.42
C GLY A 436 22.37 -25.28 -26.85
N TYR A 437 23.21 -25.93 -27.68
CA TYR A 437 24.38 -26.69 -27.21
C TYR A 437 25.64 -26.34 -28.02
N LYS A 438 26.81 -26.40 -27.38
CA LYS A 438 28.12 -26.20 -28.02
C LYS A 438 29.05 -27.39 -27.79
N CYS A 439 30.07 -27.52 -28.64
CA CYS A 439 31.01 -28.63 -28.58
C CYS A 439 32.29 -28.26 -27.82
N PHE A 440 32.34 -28.59 -26.54
CA PHE A 440 33.50 -28.34 -25.69
C PHE A 440 33.69 -29.40 -24.61
N ASP A 441 34.89 -29.38 -24.02
CA ASP A 441 35.30 -30.19 -22.89
C ASP A 441 34.74 -29.53 -21.62
N ALA A 442 33.60 -30.00 -21.14
CA ALA A 442 32.87 -29.34 -20.06
C ALA A 442 33.49 -29.66 -18.69
N ASP A 443 33.74 -30.94 -18.43
CA ASP A 443 34.27 -31.43 -17.15
C ASP A 443 35.81 -31.54 -17.10
N LYS A 444 36.49 -31.23 -18.22
CA LYS A 444 37.96 -31.20 -18.36
C LYS A 444 38.60 -32.60 -18.34
N ASP A 445 37.89 -33.63 -18.80
CA ASP A 445 38.42 -34.99 -18.98
C ASP A 445 39.27 -35.16 -20.27
N GLY A 446 39.23 -34.16 -21.17
CA GLY A 446 39.95 -34.15 -22.46
C GLY A 446 39.13 -34.63 -23.65
N ARG A 447 37.84 -34.95 -23.47
CA ARG A 447 36.87 -35.24 -24.54
C ARG A 447 36.10 -33.96 -24.89
N LYS A 448 35.08 -34.08 -25.73
CA LYS A 448 34.17 -32.96 -26.05
C LYS A 448 32.74 -33.45 -26.14
N GLU A 449 31.86 -32.69 -25.50
CA GLU A 449 30.46 -33.00 -25.28
C GLU A 449 29.60 -31.92 -25.95
N CYS A 450 28.39 -32.30 -26.35
CA CYS A 450 27.33 -31.34 -26.60
C CYS A 450 26.72 -30.89 -25.27
N TRP A 451 27.34 -29.88 -24.65
CA TRP A 451 26.92 -29.29 -23.38
C TRP A 451 26.03 -28.04 -23.59
N PRO A 452 25.05 -27.77 -22.70
CA PRO A 452 24.27 -26.52 -22.72
C PRO A 452 25.16 -25.27 -22.79
N SER A 453 24.78 -24.28 -23.59
CA SER A 453 25.68 -23.15 -23.87
C SER A 453 24.92 -21.89 -24.31
N GLY A 454 25.53 -20.72 -24.07
CA GLY A 454 24.95 -19.42 -24.42
C GLY A 454 24.96 -19.11 -25.90
N VAL A 455 24.02 -19.73 -26.63
CA VAL A 455 23.78 -19.52 -28.07
C VAL A 455 22.71 -18.47 -28.35
N GLY A 456 22.04 -17.96 -27.32
CA GLY A 456 20.95 -17.00 -27.44
C GLY A 456 21.43 -15.57 -27.68
N THR A 457 20.47 -14.67 -27.84
CA THR A 457 20.72 -13.26 -28.19
C THR A 457 20.65 -12.31 -26.99
N LYS A 458 20.28 -12.79 -25.80
CA LYS A 458 20.23 -11.97 -24.59
C LYS A 458 21.64 -11.60 -24.14
N ILE A 459 21.82 -10.35 -23.72
CA ILE A 459 23.11 -9.80 -23.32
C ILE A 459 23.30 -9.86 -21.81
N LEU A 460 24.48 -9.42 -21.33
CA LEU A 460 24.80 -9.39 -19.92
C LEU A 460 23.77 -8.57 -19.12
N GLY A 461 23.21 -9.16 -18.06
CA GLY A 461 22.18 -8.56 -17.20
C GLY A 461 20.73 -8.69 -17.70
N ASP A 462 20.49 -9.32 -18.85
CA ASP A 462 19.13 -9.65 -19.29
C ASP A 462 18.49 -10.75 -18.41
N SER A 463 17.16 -10.75 -18.35
CA SER A 463 16.38 -11.81 -17.70
C SER A 463 16.60 -13.17 -18.35
N CYS A 464 16.72 -14.25 -17.58
CA CYS A 464 16.84 -15.59 -18.14
C CYS A 464 16.23 -16.66 -17.23
N THR A 465 15.99 -17.84 -17.80
CA THR A 465 15.56 -19.05 -17.06
C THR A 465 16.43 -20.26 -17.38
N ALA A 466 17.39 -20.12 -18.31
CA ALA A 466 18.32 -21.15 -18.74
C ALA A 466 19.45 -20.54 -19.59
N VAL A 467 20.64 -21.13 -19.56
CA VAL A 467 21.86 -20.65 -20.22
C VAL A 467 21.70 -20.42 -21.72
N TRP A 468 20.93 -21.27 -22.41
CA TRP A 468 20.74 -21.20 -23.88
C TRP A 468 20.02 -19.93 -24.35
N GLN A 469 19.39 -19.18 -23.45
CA GLN A 469 18.75 -17.91 -23.76
C GLN A 469 19.77 -16.76 -23.83
N CYS A 470 20.88 -16.89 -23.10
CA CYS A 470 21.96 -15.92 -23.02
C CYS A 470 22.94 -16.06 -24.19
N GLY A 471 23.61 -14.97 -24.56
CA GLY A 471 24.81 -14.98 -25.39
C GLY A 471 26.06 -15.17 -24.54
N GLY A 472 27.15 -15.64 -25.16
CA GLY A 472 28.45 -15.83 -24.48
C GLY A 472 29.13 -17.17 -24.76
N GLY A 473 28.45 -18.08 -25.47
CA GLY A 473 28.98 -19.41 -25.79
C GLY A 473 29.26 -20.21 -24.52
N ASN A 474 30.43 -20.85 -24.48
CA ASN A 474 30.79 -21.82 -23.44
C ASN A 474 30.97 -21.19 -22.04
N SER A 475 31.22 -19.88 -21.96
CA SER A 475 31.36 -19.17 -20.69
C SER A 475 30.04 -18.61 -20.17
N ALA A 476 28.93 -18.70 -20.92
CA ALA A 476 27.66 -18.15 -20.48
C ALA A 476 27.08 -18.91 -19.29
N ALA A 477 26.42 -18.17 -18.40
CA ALA A 477 25.63 -18.70 -17.30
C ALA A 477 24.29 -17.97 -17.23
N CYS A 478 23.23 -18.68 -16.83
CA CYS A 478 22.02 -18.03 -16.34
C CYS A 478 22.01 -18.16 -14.83
N LEU A 479 22.27 -17.06 -14.11
CA LEU A 479 22.17 -17.03 -12.66
C LEU A 479 20.69 -17.02 -12.30
N THR A 480 20.24 -17.89 -11.41
CA THR A 480 18.84 -18.01 -10.97
C THR A 480 18.78 -18.11 -9.47
N ASP A 481 17.61 -17.84 -8.88
CA ASP A 481 17.38 -17.96 -7.44
C ASP A 481 17.74 -19.37 -6.92
N PHE A 482 18.73 -19.45 -6.01
CA PHE A 482 19.14 -20.71 -5.39
C PHE A 482 18.92 -20.66 -3.86
N GLU A 483 18.02 -21.52 -3.38
CA GLU A 483 17.74 -21.91 -1.98
C GLU A 483 18.11 -20.89 -0.88
N GLY A 484 17.72 -19.62 -1.05
CA GLY A 484 17.64 -18.64 0.03
C GLY A 484 18.91 -17.86 0.37
N GLU A 485 20.05 -18.08 -0.30
CA GLU A 485 21.29 -17.31 -0.02
C GLU A 485 21.71 -16.36 -1.15
N TRP A 486 21.34 -16.62 -2.40
CA TRP A 486 21.62 -15.74 -3.54
C TRP A 486 20.40 -15.66 -4.46
N LEU A 487 19.58 -14.63 -4.26
CA LEU A 487 18.45 -14.30 -5.11
C LEU A 487 18.97 -13.57 -6.35
N TRP A 488 18.64 -14.03 -7.55
CA TRP A 488 18.87 -13.32 -8.81
C TRP A 488 17.49 -13.16 -9.48
N PRO A 489 16.66 -12.18 -9.04
CA PRO A 489 15.23 -12.20 -9.32
C PRO A 489 14.91 -12.21 -10.82
N GLY A 490 14.16 -13.23 -11.27
CA GLY A 490 13.83 -13.41 -12.68
C GLY A 490 15.04 -13.71 -13.58
N GLY A 491 16.10 -14.26 -12.99
CA GLY A 491 17.36 -14.72 -13.56
C GLY A 491 18.21 -13.67 -14.27
N TYR A 492 19.52 -13.91 -14.39
CA TYR A 492 20.49 -12.93 -14.91
C TYR A 492 21.49 -13.60 -15.86
N CYS A 493 21.52 -13.16 -17.12
CA CYS A 493 22.53 -13.60 -18.08
C CYS A 493 23.90 -13.06 -17.67
N SER A 494 24.83 -13.97 -17.35
CA SER A 494 26.20 -13.67 -16.94
C SER A 494 27.21 -14.47 -17.77
N LEU A 495 28.50 -14.17 -17.58
CA LEU A 495 29.62 -14.94 -18.10
C LEU A 495 30.52 -15.34 -16.93
N LEU A 496 31.11 -16.53 -16.97
CA LEU A 496 32.13 -16.94 -16.02
C LEU A 496 33.43 -16.15 -16.26
N CYS A 497 34.04 -15.67 -15.18
CA CYS A 497 35.29 -14.93 -15.18
C CYS A 497 36.23 -15.44 -14.09
N ASP A 498 37.52 -15.15 -14.24
CA ASP A 498 38.57 -15.45 -13.25
C ASP A 498 39.79 -14.56 -13.48
N ALA A 499 40.87 -14.77 -12.73
CA ALA A 499 42.13 -14.02 -12.88
C ALA A 499 42.79 -14.13 -14.27
N SER A 500 42.34 -15.05 -15.13
CA SER A 500 42.78 -15.22 -16.53
C SER A 500 41.71 -14.86 -17.58
N THR A 501 40.45 -14.76 -17.16
CA THR A 501 39.28 -14.55 -18.02
C THR A 501 38.57 -13.25 -17.63
N SER A 502 38.87 -12.17 -18.35
CA SER A 502 38.25 -10.86 -18.13
C SER A 502 36.81 -10.79 -18.64
N CYS A 503 35.95 -10.08 -17.91
CA CYS A 503 34.62 -9.70 -18.39
C CYS A 503 34.66 -8.76 -19.61
N PRO A 504 33.59 -8.72 -20.43
CA PRO A 504 33.46 -7.79 -21.54
C PRO A 504 33.35 -6.33 -21.05
N ALA A 505 33.47 -5.37 -21.98
CA ALA A 505 33.28 -3.95 -21.69
C ALA A 505 31.91 -3.68 -21.03
N GLU A 506 31.86 -2.63 -20.19
CA GLU A 506 30.70 -2.29 -19.34
C GLU A 506 30.31 -3.38 -18.31
N SER A 507 31.26 -4.23 -17.89
CA SER A 507 31.03 -5.21 -16.82
C SER A 507 32.29 -5.52 -16.00
N SER A 508 32.07 -5.95 -14.76
CA SER A 508 33.11 -6.28 -13.79
C SER A 508 32.95 -7.73 -13.30
N CYS A 509 34.07 -8.35 -12.92
CA CYS A 509 34.07 -9.73 -12.42
C CYS A 509 33.74 -9.75 -10.92
N TYR A 510 32.55 -10.20 -10.56
CA TYR A 510 32.16 -10.41 -9.17
C TYR A 510 32.67 -11.76 -8.67
N LEU A 511 33.63 -11.74 -7.74
CA LEU A 511 34.31 -12.95 -7.25
C LEU A 511 33.49 -13.65 -6.18
N ILE A 512 32.57 -14.53 -6.62
CA ILE A 512 31.69 -15.31 -5.75
C ILE A 512 32.38 -16.53 -5.09
N PHE A 513 33.61 -16.88 -5.48
CA PHE A 513 34.33 -18.04 -4.92
C PHE A 513 35.76 -17.71 -4.49
N ALA A 514 36.17 -18.26 -3.33
CA ALA A 514 37.50 -18.11 -2.74
C ALA A 514 38.67 -18.69 -3.59
N ASN A 515 38.37 -19.41 -4.67
CA ASN A 515 39.35 -19.89 -5.65
C ASN A 515 39.69 -18.85 -6.74
N GLY A 516 39.05 -17.66 -6.72
CA GLY A 516 39.24 -16.61 -7.71
C GLY A 516 38.37 -16.76 -8.97
N THR A 517 37.35 -17.62 -8.95
CA THR A 517 36.31 -17.69 -9.98
C THR A 517 35.15 -16.76 -9.62
N GLY A 518 34.60 -16.08 -10.62
CA GLY A 518 33.51 -15.12 -10.48
C GLY A 518 32.52 -15.16 -11.64
N VAL A 519 31.58 -14.23 -11.58
CA VAL A 519 30.54 -14.00 -12.60
C VAL A 519 30.59 -12.54 -13.07
N CYS A 520 30.40 -12.30 -14.36
CA CYS A 520 30.38 -10.95 -14.91
C CYS A 520 29.06 -10.26 -14.58
N VAL A 521 29.15 -9.13 -13.89
CA VAL A 521 28.01 -8.29 -13.51
C VAL A 521 28.14 -6.96 -14.27
N LYS A 522 27.04 -6.50 -14.85
CA LYS A 522 26.95 -5.26 -15.62
C LYS A 522 27.26 -4.06 -14.73
N ASN A 523 28.15 -3.17 -15.18
CA ASN A 523 28.49 -1.93 -14.50
C ASN A 523 27.30 -0.94 -14.55
N CYS A 524 27.26 -0.03 -13.59
CA CYS A 524 26.33 1.07 -13.54
C CYS A 524 26.99 2.34 -12.96
N THR A 525 26.33 3.47 -13.16
CA THR A 525 26.64 4.76 -12.53
C THR A 525 25.39 5.40 -11.91
N SER A 526 24.24 4.72 -12.02
CA SER A 526 22.94 5.16 -11.52
C SER A 526 21.94 4.00 -11.53
N GLN A 527 20.98 4.05 -10.60
CA GLN A 527 19.93 3.04 -10.42
C GLN A 527 19.13 2.71 -11.70
N ILE A 528 18.94 3.69 -12.60
CA ILE A 528 18.14 3.52 -13.83
C ILE A 528 18.76 2.58 -14.88
N GLN A 529 20.05 2.25 -14.74
CA GLN A 529 20.75 1.30 -15.62
C GLN A 529 20.55 -0.16 -15.19
N CYS A 530 20.02 -0.39 -13.99
CA CYS A 530 19.71 -1.69 -13.44
C CYS A 530 18.24 -2.05 -13.67
N ARG A 531 17.95 -3.35 -13.76
CA ARG A 531 16.58 -3.86 -13.88
C ARG A 531 15.86 -3.66 -12.54
N ALA A 532 14.52 -3.66 -12.55
CA ALA A 532 13.74 -3.77 -11.31
C ALA A 532 14.24 -4.96 -10.45
N ASN A 533 14.33 -4.75 -9.14
CA ASN A 533 14.94 -5.66 -8.15
C ASN A 533 16.44 -5.92 -8.38
N TYR A 534 17.17 -4.92 -8.89
CA TYR A 534 18.63 -4.85 -8.89
C TYR A 534 19.04 -3.42 -8.54
N TYR A 535 20.00 -3.28 -7.64
CA TYR A 535 20.53 -2.02 -7.14
C TYR A 535 21.90 -1.71 -7.76
N CYS A 536 22.19 -0.42 -7.92
CA CYS A 536 23.48 0.05 -8.41
C CYS A 536 24.43 0.30 -7.23
N ASP A 537 25.20 -0.72 -6.86
CA ASP A 537 26.02 -0.73 -5.64
C ASP A 537 27.46 -1.23 -5.89
N PRO A 538 28.44 -0.83 -5.05
CA PRO A 538 29.83 -1.25 -5.18
C PRO A 538 30.08 -2.69 -4.69
N ILE A 539 30.90 -3.42 -5.44
CA ILE A 539 31.45 -4.73 -5.02
C ILE A 539 32.77 -4.54 -4.26
N ASP A 540 32.98 -5.28 -3.16
CA ASP A 540 34.27 -5.57 -2.51
C ASP A 540 35.30 -4.41 -2.45
N ASP A 541 34.90 -3.25 -1.90
CA ASP A 541 35.71 -2.02 -1.80
C ASP A 541 36.26 -1.49 -3.16
N SER A 542 35.70 -1.94 -4.28
CA SER A 542 36.06 -1.46 -5.62
C SER A 542 35.42 -0.10 -5.93
N THR A 543 36.07 0.67 -6.81
CA THR A 543 35.60 2.00 -7.24
C THR A 543 34.61 1.94 -8.41
N SER A 544 33.81 0.88 -8.51
CA SER A 544 32.92 0.65 -9.66
C SER A 544 31.65 -0.07 -9.24
N ASP A 545 30.54 0.64 -9.38
CA ASP A 545 29.21 0.14 -9.04
C ASP A 545 28.71 -0.80 -10.15
N VAL A 546 27.91 -1.79 -9.74
CA VAL A 546 27.33 -2.80 -10.62
C VAL A 546 25.86 -3.05 -10.29
N CYS A 547 25.13 -3.65 -11.22
CA CYS A 547 23.75 -4.07 -10.99
C CYS A 547 23.69 -5.44 -10.31
N ILE A 548 23.68 -5.43 -8.97
CA ILE A 548 23.47 -6.61 -8.10
C ILE A 548 22.02 -6.66 -7.56
N PRO A 549 21.49 -7.85 -7.23
CA PRO A 549 20.11 -8.03 -6.77
C PRO A 549 19.81 -7.42 -5.38
#